data_AF-I3CEQ7-F1
#
_entry.id   AF-I3CEQ7-F1
#
_cell.length_a   1.000
_cell.length_b   1.000
_cell.length_c   1.000
_cell.angle_alpha   90.00
_cell.angle_beta   90.00
_cell.angle_gamma   90.00
#
_symmetry.space_group_name_H-M   'P 1'
#
loop_
_entity.id
_entity.type
_entity.pdbx_description
1 polymer ?
#
loop_
_entity_poly.entity_id
_entity_poly.type
_entity_poly.pdbx_seq_one_letter_code
_entity_poly.pdbx_strand_id
1 'polypeptide(L)'
;MRYFLNFLCLLIGISPLIASDAQVRVIGGSTAAMGQYPWMVLITYKNDKLFSCGGTLIASDWVLTAAHCTHDENTKISYKASDLTVAIAENNLTVTAIAQVQRPIRQIILSPQYNFDSLFPQADFALLQLQTPMTTVTPVHLVDAYTLLDEVGMVATVVGWGQPTQNSYPSYSEVLKQANVPIISTDICNEPRSYNGYIKDFMLCAGYAQGGIDACVGDSGGGLVINTATGWQQLGIVSFGNGCAQPNYYGIYTRIASYLSFIQSQICTTFPESPKLIVSYADGIATAIWDTVAGADGYNLYFAPYSYPMDNRTLEHIASVDLGQQPFFQASLQPNERYYVAVTAYRGNCSSPFSNIESTKNF
;
A
#
# COMPACT_ATOMS: atom_id res chain seq x y z
N MET A 1 -21.65 -28.07 -20.53
CA MET A 1 -21.49 -28.22 -21.99
C MET A 1 -20.13 -27.65 -22.36
N ARG A 2 -19.26 -28.51 -22.89
CA ARG A 2 -17.85 -28.29 -23.22
C ARG A 2 -17.65 -27.18 -24.26
N TYR A 3 -16.59 -26.37 -24.13
CA TYR A 3 -15.77 -25.96 -25.27
C TYR A 3 -14.28 -25.92 -24.88
N PHE A 4 -13.54 -26.79 -25.57
CA PHE A 4 -12.08 -26.89 -25.64
C PHE A 4 -11.52 -25.75 -26.50
N LEU A 5 -10.29 -25.30 -26.24
CA LEU A 5 -9.34 -24.99 -27.31
C LEU A 5 -7.90 -25.27 -26.84
N ASN A 6 -7.32 -26.32 -27.40
CA ASN A 6 -5.89 -26.67 -27.34
C ASN A 6 -5.15 -25.90 -28.45
N PHE A 7 -3.94 -25.43 -28.19
CA PHE A 7 -2.91 -25.34 -29.24
C PHE A 7 -1.52 -25.77 -28.74
N LEU A 8 -0.83 -26.37 -29.71
CA LEU A 8 0.27 -27.33 -29.68
C LEU A 8 1.61 -26.81 -29.14
N CYS A 9 2.36 -27.74 -28.55
CA CYS A 9 3.75 -27.66 -28.14
C CYS A 9 4.71 -27.80 -29.34
N LEU A 10 5.83 -27.05 -29.37
CA LEU A 10 6.98 -27.34 -30.22
C LEU A 10 8.28 -27.20 -29.42
N LEU A 11 8.98 -28.33 -29.23
CA LEU A 11 10.30 -28.44 -28.60
C LEU A 11 11.39 -28.23 -29.65
N ILE A 12 12.33 -27.32 -29.40
CA ILE A 12 13.69 -27.39 -29.94
C ILE A 12 14.65 -27.04 -28.81
N GLY A 13 15.41 -28.04 -28.36
CA GLY A 13 16.44 -27.89 -27.34
C GLY A 13 17.80 -27.60 -27.96
N ILE A 14 18.49 -26.59 -27.44
CA ILE A 14 19.95 -26.47 -27.48
C ILE A 14 20.39 -25.78 -26.17
N SER A 15 21.16 -26.50 -25.35
CA SER A 15 22.03 -25.93 -24.30
C SER A 15 23.47 -26.05 -24.83
N PRO A 16 24.45 -25.19 -24.45
CA PRO A 16 24.95 -25.17 -23.07
C PRO A 16 25.56 -23.86 -22.52
N LEU A 17 25.84 -23.93 -21.20
CA LEU A 17 26.88 -23.25 -20.42
C LEU A 17 26.65 -21.80 -19.91
N ILE A 18 25.98 -21.77 -18.75
CA ILE A 18 26.38 -21.12 -17.48
C ILE A 18 27.41 -19.98 -17.61
N ALA A 19 26.92 -18.76 -17.43
CA ALA A 19 27.57 -17.78 -16.56
C ALA A 19 26.66 -17.60 -15.34
N SER A 20 27.08 -18.17 -14.21
CA SER A 20 26.45 -17.99 -12.91
C SER A 20 26.72 -16.57 -12.43
N ASP A 21 25.84 -15.63 -12.78
CA ASP A 21 25.78 -14.37 -12.05
C ASP A 21 24.89 -14.59 -10.82
N ALA A 22 25.53 -14.73 -9.66
CA ALA A 22 24.85 -14.89 -8.39
C ALA A 22 24.18 -13.57 -7.99
N GLN A 23 23.01 -13.30 -8.57
CA GLN A 23 22.18 -12.15 -8.25
C GLN A 23 21.52 -12.37 -6.87
N VAL A 24 21.93 -11.53 -5.91
CA VAL A 24 21.42 -11.43 -4.53
C VAL A 24 19.91 -11.13 -4.57
N ARG A 25 19.06 -11.79 -3.76
CA ARG A 25 17.58 -11.81 -3.91
C ARG A 25 16.91 -11.40 -2.60
N VAL A 26 15.79 -10.68 -2.56
CA VAL A 26 14.78 -10.88 -1.47
C VAL A 26 14.39 -12.37 -1.50
N ILE A 27 13.99 -13.01 -0.39
CA ILE A 27 13.70 -14.45 -0.45
C ILE A 27 12.65 -14.69 -1.56
N GLY A 28 13.07 -15.34 -2.65
CA GLY A 28 12.28 -15.54 -3.87
C GLY A 28 11.92 -14.29 -4.72
N GLY A 29 12.45 -13.11 -4.41
CA GLY A 29 12.26 -11.85 -5.16
C GLY A 29 13.35 -11.54 -6.22
N SER A 30 13.19 -10.42 -6.91
CA SER A 30 14.11 -9.93 -7.96
C SER A 30 14.67 -8.53 -7.63
N THR A 31 15.75 -8.15 -8.30
CA THR A 31 16.28 -6.78 -8.26
C THR A 31 15.31 -5.81 -8.89
N ALA A 32 15.03 -4.69 -8.22
CA ALA A 32 14.26 -3.58 -8.79
C ALA A 32 15.17 -2.74 -9.72
N ALA A 33 14.63 -2.31 -10.86
CA ALA A 33 15.35 -1.43 -11.77
C ALA A 33 15.59 -0.05 -11.13
N MET A 34 16.67 0.61 -11.54
CA MET A 34 17.01 1.96 -11.06
C MET A 34 15.86 2.93 -11.32
N GLY A 35 15.40 3.62 -10.26
CA GLY A 35 14.29 4.58 -10.35
C GLY A 35 12.91 3.97 -10.52
N GLN A 36 12.76 2.63 -10.44
CA GLN A 36 11.46 1.97 -10.60
C GLN A 36 10.47 2.32 -9.48
N TYR A 37 10.99 2.54 -8.27
CA TYR A 37 10.20 2.89 -7.08
C TYR A 37 10.78 4.17 -6.43
N PRO A 38 10.61 5.33 -7.07
CA PRO A 38 11.30 6.56 -6.67
C PRO A 38 10.87 7.08 -5.29
N TRP A 39 9.69 6.71 -4.81
CA TRP A 39 9.18 7.06 -3.48
C TRP A 39 9.77 6.23 -2.35
N MET A 40 10.58 5.19 -2.62
CA MET A 40 11.14 4.37 -1.55
C MET A 40 12.09 5.17 -0.67
N VAL A 41 11.98 4.94 0.63
CA VAL A 41 12.71 5.64 1.67
C VAL A 41 13.45 4.64 2.54
N LEU A 42 14.72 4.90 2.80
CA LEU A 42 15.50 4.26 3.86
C LEU A 42 15.52 5.19 5.08
N ILE A 43 15.17 4.66 6.25
CA ILE A 43 15.25 5.32 7.55
C ILE A 43 16.49 4.80 8.26
N THR A 44 17.37 5.71 8.65
CA THR A 44 18.64 5.41 9.34
C THR A 44 18.69 6.08 10.71
N TYR A 45 19.33 5.42 11.67
CA TYR A 45 19.38 5.83 13.07
C TYR A 45 20.79 6.33 13.40
N LYS A 46 20.92 7.47 14.06
CA LYS A 46 22.24 8.08 14.32
C LYS A 46 23.20 7.20 15.12
N ASN A 47 22.67 6.39 16.03
CA ASN A 47 23.46 5.55 16.93
C ASN A 47 23.37 4.05 16.60
N ASP A 48 22.65 3.68 15.54
CA ASP A 48 22.52 2.31 15.10
C ASP A 48 22.70 2.23 13.58
N LYS A 49 23.89 1.76 13.17
CA LYS A 49 24.24 1.54 11.76
C LYS A 49 23.86 0.16 11.25
N LEU A 50 23.37 -0.71 12.15
CA LEU A 50 23.01 -2.09 11.83
C LEU A 50 21.50 -2.24 11.67
N PHE A 51 20.69 -1.32 12.20
CA PHE A 51 19.25 -1.31 12.02
C PHE A 51 18.81 -0.22 11.04
N SER A 52 17.93 -0.57 10.11
CA SER A 52 17.27 0.37 9.21
C SER A 52 15.86 -0.08 8.92
N CYS A 53 14.96 0.88 8.76
CA CYS A 53 13.60 0.64 8.28
C CYS A 53 13.41 1.20 6.87
N GLY A 54 12.42 0.68 6.17
CA GLY A 54 11.84 1.26 4.98
C GLY A 54 10.78 2.31 5.29
N GLY A 55 10.38 3.01 4.24
CA GLY A 55 9.26 3.93 4.22
C GLY A 55 8.90 4.28 2.79
N THR A 56 7.82 5.05 2.62
CA THR A 56 7.39 5.55 1.31
C THR A 56 7.08 7.03 1.39
N LEU A 57 7.53 7.81 0.40
CA LEU A 57 7.12 9.20 0.24
C LEU A 57 5.66 9.22 -0.23
N ILE A 58 4.77 9.81 0.57
CA ILE A 58 3.32 9.90 0.31
C ILE A 58 2.83 11.34 0.09
N ALA A 59 3.66 12.33 0.38
CA ALA A 59 3.54 13.71 -0.10
C ALA A 59 4.95 14.31 -0.21
N SER A 60 5.10 15.50 -0.79
CA SER A 60 6.42 16.09 -1.04
C SER A 60 7.29 16.19 0.22
N ASP A 61 6.71 16.38 1.40
CA ASP A 61 7.41 16.43 2.69
C ASP A 61 6.93 15.38 3.70
N TRP A 62 6.20 14.34 3.28
CA TRP A 62 5.69 13.31 4.20
C TRP A 62 6.08 11.90 3.79
N VAL A 63 6.68 11.18 4.73
CA VAL A 63 7.02 9.76 4.62
C VAL A 63 6.10 8.93 5.52
N LEU A 64 5.56 7.84 4.99
CA LEU A 64 4.83 6.82 5.71
C LEU A 64 5.76 5.65 6.03
N THR A 65 5.70 5.15 7.26
CA THR A 65 6.49 4.00 7.73
C THR A 65 5.74 3.27 8.84
N ALA A 66 6.33 2.21 9.41
CA ALA A 66 5.79 1.51 10.57
C ALA A 66 6.06 2.30 11.87
N ALA A 67 5.19 2.15 12.87
CA ALA A 67 5.35 2.80 14.17
C ALA A 67 6.53 2.22 14.96
N HIS A 68 6.75 0.90 14.86
CA HIS A 68 7.89 0.24 15.48
C HIS A 68 9.26 0.76 14.98
N CYS A 69 9.30 1.37 13.79
CA CYS A 69 10.50 2.04 13.28
C CYS A 69 10.81 3.37 13.97
N THR A 70 9.89 3.89 14.81
CA THR A 70 10.01 5.23 15.42
C THR A 70 10.20 5.21 16.93
N HIS A 71 10.40 4.03 17.51
CA HIS A 71 10.79 3.87 18.90
C HIS A 71 11.67 2.65 19.07
N ASP A 72 12.43 2.62 20.17
CA ASP A 72 13.20 1.43 20.54
C ASP A 72 12.26 0.44 21.23
N GLU A 73 12.01 -0.72 20.61
CA GLU A 73 11.05 -1.72 21.13
C GLU A 73 11.48 -2.34 22.47
N ASN A 74 12.79 -2.35 22.78
CA ASN A 74 13.31 -2.91 24.02
C ASN A 74 13.08 -1.96 25.20
N THR A 75 13.36 -0.67 25.00
CA THR A 75 13.25 0.37 26.02
C THR A 75 11.87 1.04 26.03
N LYS A 76 11.10 0.87 24.96
CA LYS A 76 9.82 1.54 24.68
C LYS A 76 9.94 3.07 24.61
N ILE A 77 11.14 3.57 24.34
CA ILE A 77 11.42 5.00 24.25
C ILE A 77 11.29 5.43 22.78
N SER A 78 10.41 6.40 22.51
CA SER A 78 10.28 7.00 21.19
C SER A 78 11.54 7.74 20.77
N TYR A 79 11.96 7.54 19.51
CA TYR A 79 13.02 8.32 18.90
C TYR A 79 12.55 9.77 18.73
N LYS A 80 13.48 10.71 18.87
CA LYS A 80 13.25 12.10 18.49
C LYS A 80 13.48 12.24 16.99
N ALA A 81 12.89 13.27 16.37
CA ALA A 81 13.17 13.61 14.98
C ALA A 81 14.67 13.81 14.70
N SER A 82 15.43 14.27 15.70
CA SER A 82 16.89 14.41 15.61
C SER A 82 17.65 13.08 15.58
N ASP A 83 17.04 11.97 15.97
CA ASP A 83 17.70 10.67 16.09
C ASP A 83 17.65 9.88 14.77
N LEU A 84 16.77 10.30 13.86
CA LEU A 84 16.51 9.67 12.57
C LEU A 84 16.90 10.59 11.41
N THR A 85 17.32 9.98 10.31
CA THR A 85 17.43 10.63 9.00
C THR A 85 16.85 9.72 7.93
N VAL A 86 16.37 10.31 6.85
CA VAL A 86 15.84 9.53 5.71
C VAL A 86 16.67 9.72 4.46
N ALA A 87 16.81 8.69 3.64
CA ALA A 87 17.36 8.73 2.30
C ALA A 87 16.28 8.28 1.32
N ILE A 88 16.07 9.01 0.22
CA ILE A 88 14.92 8.85 -0.68
C ILE A 88 15.41 8.64 -2.11
N ALA A 89 14.69 7.83 -2.89
CA ALA A 89 14.92 7.62 -4.33
C ALA A 89 16.29 7.00 -4.70
N GLU A 90 16.92 6.29 -3.76
CA GLU A 90 18.23 5.68 -3.99
C GLU A 90 18.07 4.18 -4.20
N ASN A 91 18.49 3.67 -5.35
CA ASN A 91 18.44 2.23 -5.60
C ASN A 91 19.65 1.48 -5.04
N ASN A 92 20.76 2.19 -4.76
CA ASN A 92 22.00 1.61 -4.26
C ASN A 92 22.48 2.29 -2.96
N LEU A 93 22.38 1.57 -1.85
CA LEU A 93 22.66 2.03 -0.49
C LEU A 93 24.15 2.10 -0.13
N THR A 94 25.05 2.41 -1.07
CA THR A 94 26.44 2.70 -0.69
C THR A 94 26.50 3.87 0.28
N VAL A 95 27.43 3.82 1.25
CA VAL A 95 27.60 4.87 2.28
C VAL A 95 27.72 6.27 1.67
N THR A 96 28.38 6.39 0.51
CA THR A 96 28.56 7.65 -0.21
C THR A 96 27.27 8.14 -0.85
N ALA A 97 26.45 7.25 -1.43
CA ALA A 97 25.16 7.61 -2.02
C ALA A 97 24.16 8.09 -0.95
N ILE A 98 24.04 7.35 0.16
CA ILE A 98 23.16 7.71 1.28
C ILE A 98 23.48 9.11 1.80
N ALA A 99 24.76 9.40 2.08
CA ALA A 99 25.19 10.67 2.65
C ALA A 99 24.80 11.90 1.79
N GLN A 100 24.65 11.74 0.47
CA GLN A 100 24.26 12.82 -0.44
C GLN A 100 22.75 13.09 -0.46
N VAL A 101 21.95 12.09 -0.12
CA VAL A 101 20.48 12.17 -0.20
C VAL A 101 19.79 12.17 1.17
N GLN A 102 20.55 12.25 2.26
CA GLN A 102 19.97 12.36 3.61
C GLN A 102 19.11 13.63 3.74
N ARG A 103 17.93 13.47 4.33
CA ARG A 103 17.02 14.55 4.67
C ARG A 103 16.72 14.50 6.17
N PRO A 104 16.84 15.65 6.87
CA PRO A 104 16.46 15.73 8.27
C PRO A 104 14.94 15.72 8.43
N ILE A 105 14.50 15.16 9.55
CA ILE A 105 13.10 15.08 9.93
C ILE A 105 12.74 16.28 10.79
N ARG A 106 11.59 16.89 10.52
CA ARG A 106 11.00 17.98 11.30
C ARG A 106 10.25 17.44 12.51
N GLN A 107 9.40 16.44 12.29
CA GLN A 107 8.60 15.82 13.34
C GLN A 107 8.23 14.38 12.99
N ILE A 108 7.93 13.61 14.02
CA ILE A 108 7.43 12.23 13.95
C ILE A 108 6.02 12.25 14.54
N ILE A 109 5.04 11.75 13.78
CA ILE A 109 3.66 11.59 14.23
C ILE A 109 3.39 10.09 14.29
N LEU A 110 3.32 9.57 15.51
CA LEU A 110 2.96 8.19 15.77
C LEU A 110 1.46 8.01 15.59
N SER A 111 1.04 6.84 15.10
CA SER A 111 -0.36 6.44 15.16
C SER A 111 -0.90 6.55 16.60
N PRO A 112 -2.01 7.28 16.84
CA PRO A 112 -2.60 7.41 18.17
C PRO A 112 -3.12 6.10 18.76
N GLN A 113 -3.37 5.10 17.90
CA GLN A 113 -3.88 3.78 18.27
C GLN A 113 -2.76 2.74 18.34
N TYR A 114 -1.49 3.17 18.24
CA TYR A 114 -0.38 2.24 18.25
C TYR A 114 -0.27 1.50 19.59
N ASN A 115 -0.22 0.17 19.53
CA ASN A 115 0.06 -0.65 20.69
C ASN A 115 1.57 -0.91 20.81
N PHE A 116 2.18 -0.42 21.90
CA PHE A 116 3.60 -0.62 22.23
C PHE A 116 3.93 -2.01 22.77
N ASP A 117 2.95 -2.92 22.83
CA ASP A 117 3.22 -4.33 23.03
C ASP A 117 3.61 -4.96 21.69
N SER A 118 4.90 -5.25 21.52
CA SER A 118 5.46 -5.85 20.30
C SER A 118 4.93 -7.27 20.03
N LEU A 119 4.28 -7.91 21.01
CA LEU A 119 3.59 -9.18 20.79
C LEU A 119 2.22 -9.00 20.13
N PHE A 120 1.65 -7.80 20.22
CA PHE A 120 0.32 -7.48 19.70
C PHE A 120 0.28 -6.10 19.01
N PRO A 121 1.16 -5.79 18.03
CA PRO A 121 1.13 -4.52 17.32
C PRO A 121 -0.25 -4.28 16.71
N GLN A 122 -0.77 -3.09 16.96
CA GLN A 122 -2.00 -2.57 16.37
C GLN A 122 -1.68 -1.19 15.80
N ALA A 123 -2.31 -0.84 14.68
CA ALA A 123 -2.12 0.45 14.02
C ALA A 123 -0.64 0.82 13.86
N ASP A 124 0.16 -0.15 13.41
CA ASP A 124 1.61 -0.04 13.27
C ASP A 124 2.00 0.81 12.08
N PHE A 125 1.82 2.12 12.24
CA PHE A 125 2.22 3.13 11.27
C PHE A 125 2.62 4.44 11.94
N ALA A 126 3.51 5.18 11.29
CA ALA A 126 3.91 6.52 11.68
C ALA A 126 4.15 7.39 10.43
N LEU A 127 4.08 8.70 10.64
CA LEU A 127 4.36 9.71 9.63
C LEU A 127 5.61 10.49 10.03
N LEU A 128 6.53 10.67 9.09
CA LEU A 128 7.72 11.49 9.25
C LEU A 128 7.59 12.70 8.36
N GLN A 129 7.53 13.90 8.95
CA GLN A 129 7.57 15.13 8.15
C GLN A 129 9.01 15.54 7.90
N LEU A 130 9.38 15.76 6.66
CA LEU A 130 10.70 16.26 6.26
C LEU A 130 10.82 17.75 6.58
N GLN A 131 12.04 18.21 6.87
CA GLN A 131 12.27 19.66 7.03
C GLN A 131 12.16 20.43 5.70
N THR A 132 12.41 19.76 4.58
CA THR A 132 12.37 20.36 3.24
C THR A 132 11.63 19.43 2.28
N PRO A 133 10.63 19.95 1.54
CA PRO A 133 9.91 19.15 0.54
C PRO A 133 10.82 18.65 -0.58
N MET A 134 10.55 17.43 -1.04
CA MET A 134 11.14 16.78 -2.20
C MET A 134 10.26 17.05 -3.42
N THR A 135 10.68 17.99 -4.27
CA THR A 135 9.90 18.40 -5.46
C THR A 135 10.23 17.60 -6.72
N THR A 136 11.32 16.82 -6.70
CA THR A 136 11.80 16.05 -7.86
C THR A 136 11.43 14.57 -7.78
N VAL A 137 10.76 14.14 -6.71
CA VAL A 137 10.37 12.75 -6.47
C VAL A 137 8.85 12.70 -6.45
N THR A 138 8.27 11.83 -7.27
CA THR A 138 6.82 11.59 -7.27
C THR A 138 6.46 10.70 -6.07
N PRO A 139 5.60 11.16 -5.14
CA PRO A 139 5.09 10.33 -4.06
C PRO A 139 4.23 9.18 -4.59
N VAL A 140 4.14 8.08 -3.84
CA VAL A 140 3.20 6.99 -4.17
C VAL A 140 1.78 7.38 -3.79
N HIS A 141 0.80 6.97 -4.60
CA HIS A 141 -0.61 7.12 -4.25
C HIS A 141 -1.00 6.09 -3.19
N LEU A 142 -1.92 6.45 -2.31
CA LEU A 142 -2.53 5.55 -1.33
C LEU A 142 -3.86 5.05 -1.87
N VAL A 143 -4.18 3.80 -1.57
CA VAL A 143 -5.51 3.25 -1.88
C VAL A 143 -6.59 3.98 -1.08
N ASP A 144 -7.78 4.07 -1.66
CA ASP A 144 -8.97 4.57 -0.97
C ASP A 144 -9.45 3.63 0.15
N ALA A 145 -10.25 4.17 1.08
CA ALA A 145 -10.81 3.43 2.21
C ALA A 145 -11.73 2.25 1.82
N TYR A 146 -12.36 2.31 0.64
CA TYR A 146 -13.24 1.26 0.11
C TYR A 146 -12.63 0.57 -1.11
N THR A 147 -11.30 0.50 -1.20
CA THR A 147 -10.62 -0.09 -2.36
C THR A 147 -10.97 -1.58 -2.53
N LEU A 148 -10.96 -2.07 -3.77
CA LEU A 148 -10.99 -3.51 -4.07
C LEU A 148 -9.56 -4.07 -4.30
N LEU A 149 -8.54 -3.23 -4.20
CA LEU A 149 -7.16 -3.61 -4.51
C LEU A 149 -6.50 -4.46 -3.41
N ASP A 150 -7.11 -4.54 -2.24
CA ASP A 150 -6.69 -5.38 -1.12
C ASP A 150 -7.58 -6.62 -0.93
N GLU A 151 -8.38 -6.99 -1.95
CA GLU A 151 -9.16 -8.23 -1.95
C GLU A 151 -8.30 -9.48 -2.15
N VAL A 152 -8.81 -10.62 -1.67
CA VAL A 152 -8.15 -11.92 -1.76
C VAL A 152 -7.84 -12.29 -3.21
N GLY A 153 -6.60 -12.70 -3.46
CA GLY A 153 -6.12 -13.09 -4.79
C GLY A 153 -5.53 -11.95 -5.60
N MET A 154 -5.73 -10.69 -5.21
CA MET A 154 -4.98 -9.57 -5.79
C MET A 154 -3.49 -9.77 -5.56
N VAL A 155 -2.67 -9.52 -6.57
CA VAL A 155 -1.21 -9.68 -6.49
C VAL A 155 -0.57 -8.33 -6.29
N ALA A 156 0.02 -8.14 -5.11
CA ALA A 156 0.75 -6.95 -4.74
C ALA A 156 2.26 -7.20 -4.82
N THR A 157 3.04 -6.12 -4.77
CA THR A 157 4.50 -6.12 -4.77
C THR A 157 5.00 -5.53 -3.46
N VAL A 158 5.77 -6.29 -2.69
CA VAL A 158 6.56 -5.74 -1.59
C VAL A 158 7.90 -5.26 -2.13
N VAL A 159 8.35 -4.09 -1.64
CA VAL A 159 9.57 -3.42 -2.11
C VAL A 159 10.41 -2.99 -0.90
N GLY A 160 11.71 -3.29 -0.93
CA GLY A 160 12.63 -2.90 0.14
C GLY A 160 14.05 -3.42 -0.03
N TRP A 161 14.88 -3.19 1.00
CA TRP A 161 16.30 -3.59 1.07
C TRP A 161 16.54 -4.70 2.08
N GLY A 162 15.47 -5.38 2.51
CA GLY A 162 15.50 -6.43 3.50
C GLY A 162 16.43 -7.59 3.15
N GLN A 163 16.64 -8.44 4.15
CA GLN A 163 17.59 -9.52 4.09
C GLN A 163 17.37 -10.42 2.87
N PRO A 164 18.46 -10.74 2.13
CA PRO A 164 18.31 -11.57 0.97
C PRO A 164 18.01 -13.05 1.28
N THR A 165 18.35 -13.49 2.49
CA THR A 165 18.11 -14.85 2.95
C THR A 165 17.78 -14.85 4.44
N GLN A 166 17.06 -15.85 4.92
CA GLN A 166 16.65 -15.98 6.33
C GLN A 166 17.81 -15.93 7.34
N ASN A 167 19.04 -16.24 6.92
CA ASN A 167 20.22 -16.34 7.80
C ASN A 167 21.25 -15.24 7.55
N SER A 168 20.93 -14.20 6.76
CA SER A 168 21.93 -13.19 6.40
C SER A 168 22.07 -12.06 7.42
N TYR A 169 21.39 -12.05 8.57
CA TYR A 169 21.55 -10.99 9.57
C TYR A 169 23.03 -10.79 9.98
N PRO A 170 23.56 -9.54 10.03
CA PRO A 170 22.91 -8.24 9.76
C PRO A 170 23.16 -7.69 8.33
N SER A 171 23.33 -8.55 7.32
CA SER A 171 23.54 -8.16 5.92
C SER A 171 22.20 -7.85 5.23
N TYR A 172 22.05 -6.58 4.87
CA TYR A 172 20.97 -6.05 4.04
C TYR A 172 21.40 -6.02 2.57
N SER A 173 20.43 -5.96 1.67
CA SER A 173 20.74 -5.78 0.25
C SER A 173 21.14 -4.33 -0.01
N GLU A 174 22.30 -4.11 -0.62
CA GLU A 174 22.70 -2.76 -1.07
C GLU A 174 21.79 -2.27 -2.21
N VAL A 175 21.17 -3.18 -2.96
CA VAL A 175 20.29 -2.85 -4.08
C VAL A 175 18.84 -3.09 -3.71
N LEU A 176 17.95 -2.18 -4.11
CA LEU A 176 16.51 -2.33 -3.89
C LEU A 176 15.97 -3.61 -4.55
N LYS A 177 15.10 -4.31 -3.83
CA LYS A 177 14.48 -5.57 -4.25
C LYS A 177 12.96 -5.44 -4.29
N GLN A 178 12.34 -6.37 -5.02
CA GLN A 178 10.90 -6.50 -5.13
C GLN A 178 10.49 -7.97 -5.10
N ALA A 179 9.29 -8.25 -4.59
CA ALA A 179 8.67 -9.58 -4.65
C ALA A 179 7.16 -9.46 -4.80
N ASN A 180 6.57 -10.32 -5.62
CA ASN A 180 5.12 -10.37 -5.78
C ASN A 180 4.52 -11.35 -4.79
N VAL A 181 3.47 -10.93 -4.10
CA VAL A 181 2.75 -11.70 -3.08
C VAL A 181 1.24 -11.55 -3.29
N PRO A 182 0.46 -12.64 -3.28
CA PRO A 182 -0.99 -12.55 -3.33
C PRO A 182 -1.54 -12.13 -1.97
N ILE A 183 -2.61 -11.34 -1.97
CA ILE A 183 -3.40 -11.08 -0.77
C ILE A 183 -4.17 -12.35 -0.39
N ILE A 184 -4.16 -12.69 0.89
CA ILE A 184 -4.77 -13.89 1.46
C ILE A 184 -5.81 -13.47 2.49
N SER A 185 -6.87 -14.27 2.64
CA SER A 185 -7.94 -13.98 3.59
C SER A 185 -7.43 -13.99 5.04
N THR A 186 -8.05 -13.15 5.87
CA THR A 186 -7.82 -13.14 7.32
C THR A 186 -8.02 -14.53 7.94
N ASP A 187 -9.01 -15.29 7.46
CA ASP A 187 -9.30 -16.65 7.95
C ASP A 187 -8.14 -17.62 7.71
N ILE A 188 -7.56 -17.63 6.50
CA ILE A 188 -6.41 -18.48 6.17
C ILE A 188 -5.21 -18.04 7.01
N CYS A 189 -4.98 -16.74 7.12
CA CYS A 189 -3.91 -16.20 7.96
C CYS A 189 -4.06 -16.61 9.43
N ASN A 190 -5.30 -16.72 9.91
CA ASN A 190 -5.64 -17.07 11.27
C ASN A 190 -5.84 -18.56 11.52
N GLU A 191 -5.49 -19.44 10.57
CA GLU A 191 -5.51 -20.87 10.83
C GLU A 191 -4.68 -21.22 12.08
N PRO A 192 -5.05 -22.27 12.85
CA PRO A 192 -4.36 -22.63 14.08
C PRO A 192 -2.86 -22.89 13.94
N ARG A 193 -2.41 -23.26 12.73
CA ARG A 193 -0.99 -23.51 12.41
C ARG A 193 -0.23 -22.26 11.95
N SER A 194 -0.92 -21.13 11.83
CA SER A 194 -0.37 -19.84 11.43
C SER A 194 -0.50 -18.84 12.59
N TYR A 195 -1.32 -17.79 12.45
CA TYR A 195 -1.48 -16.74 13.46
C TYR A 195 -2.62 -16.99 14.46
N ASN A 196 -3.38 -18.08 14.33
CA ASN A 196 -4.32 -18.57 15.35
C ASN A 196 -5.29 -17.49 15.89
N GLY A 197 -5.96 -16.77 15.00
CA GLY A 197 -6.96 -15.74 15.35
C GLY A 197 -6.40 -14.35 15.69
N TYR A 198 -5.08 -14.17 15.63
CA TYR A 198 -4.44 -12.89 15.97
C TYR A 198 -4.71 -11.77 14.94
N ILE A 199 -4.69 -12.08 13.65
CA ILE A 199 -4.80 -11.09 12.56
C ILE A 199 -6.21 -10.49 12.53
N LYS A 200 -6.29 -9.17 12.39
CA LYS A 200 -7.54 -8.38 12.41
C LYS A 200 -7.75 -7.64 11.09
N ASP A 201 -8.94 -7.09 10.88
CA ASP A 201 -9.33 -6.44 9.63
C ASP A 201 -8.55 -5.16 9.31
N PHE A 202 -7.92 -4.54 10.29
CA PHE A 202 -6.99 -3.41 10.07
C PHE A 202 -5.57 -3.85 9.68
N MET A 203 -5.37 -5.17 9.51
CA MET A 203 -4.16 -5.78 8.99
C MET A 203 -4.45 -6.40 7.62
N LEU A 204 -3.41 -6.55 6.81
CA LEU A 204 -3.41 -7.31 5.58
C LEU A 204 -2.43 -8.47 5.68
N CYS A 205 -2.81 -9.59 5.09
CA CYS A 205 -2.03 -10.80 5.04
C CYS A 205 -1.68 -11.09 3.58
N ALA A 206 -0.41 -11.26 3.26
CA ALA A 206 0.02 -11.54 1.90
C ALA A 206 1.17 -12.55 1.87
N GLY A 207 1.17 -13.41 0.86
CA GLY A 207 2.22 -14.40 0.66
C GLY A 207 1.69 -15.76 0.23
N TYR A 208 2.58 -16.73 0.15
CA TYR A 208 2.27 -18.07 -0.34
C TYR A 208 2.25 -19.08 0.81
N ALA A 209 1.28 -20.01 0.78
CA ALA A 209 1.15 -21.04 1.81
C ALA A 209 2.42 -21.91 1.94
N GLN A 210 3.07 -22.23 0.82
CA GLN A 210 4.34 -22.96 0.82
C GLN A 210 5.55 -22.14 1.32
N GLY A 211 5.39 -20.85 1.60
CA GLY A 211 6.48 -19.93 1.87
C GLY A 211 7.33 -19.65 0.63
N GLY A 212 8.62 -19.41 0.84
CA GLY A 212 9.62 -19.20 -0.22
C GLY A 212 9.67 -17.81 -0.86
N ILE A 213 8.63 -16.99 -0.70
CA ILE A 213 8.62 -15.57 -1.08
C ILE A 213 8.01 -14.75 0.07
N ASP A 214 8.74 -13.76 0.59
CA ASP A 214 8.26 -12.94 1.71
C ASP A 214 9.04 -11.63 1.88
N ALA A 215 8.45 -10.68 2.60
CA ALA A 215 9.17 -9.56 3.19
C ALA A 215 10.06 -10.08 4.34
N CYS A 216 11.23 -9.48 4.54
CA CYS A 216 12.13 -9.92 5.61
C CYS A 216 12.71 -8.73 6.39
N VAL A 217 13.51 -9.03 7.41
CA VAL A 217 14.16 -8.03 8.26
C VAL A 217 14.84 -6.97 7.39
N GLY A 218 14.48 -5.70 7.59
CA GLY A 218 14.94 -4.55 6.79
C GLY A 218 13.94 -4.04 5.75
N ASP A 219 12.85 -4.76 5.48
CA ASP A 219 11.71 -4.25 4.72
C ASP A 219 10.67 -3.54 5.62
N SER A 220 10.80 -3.68 6.95
CA SER A 220 9.94 -3.06 7.97
C SER A 220 9.64 -1.60 7.69
N GLY A 221 8.36 -1.22 7.66
CA GLY A 221 7.92 0.13 7.32
C GLY A 221 7.88 0.45 5.81
N GLY A 222 8.42 -0.42 4.95
CA GLY A 222 8.30 -0.32 3.50
C GLY A 222 6.87 -0.53 2.99
N GLY A 223 6.66 -0.25 1.71
CA GLY A 223 5.33 -0.33 1.09
C GLY A 223 5.00 -1.70 0.50
N LEU A 224 3.75 -2.12 0.69
CA LEU A 224 3.09 -3.11 -0.17
C LEU A 224 2.27 -2.36 -1.21
N VAL A 225 2.67 -2.47 -2.48
CA VAL A 225 2.14 -1.65 -3.58
C VAL A 225 1.55 -2.50 -4.69
N ILE A 226 0.60 -1.95 -5.43
CA ILE A 226 -0.02 -2.60 -6.60
C ILE A 226 -0.02 -1.63 -7.77
N ASN A 227 0.25 -2.14 -8.98
CA ASN A 227 0.25 -1.34 -10.20
C ASN A 227 -1.12 -1.42 -10.87
N THR A 228 -1.76 -0.28 -11.08
CA THR A 228 -3.08 -0.18 -11.72
C THR A 228 -2.97 0.58 -13.05
N ALA A 229 -4.11 0.79 -13.72
CA ALA A 229 -4.16 1.65 -14.90
C ALA A 229 -3.89 3.14 -14.57
N THR A 230 -4.07 3.56 -13.31
CA THR A 230 -3.85 4.94 -12.85
C THR A 230 -2.47 5.12 -12.18
N GLY A 231 -1.72 4.04 -12.02
CA GLY A 231 -0.35 4.05 -11.50
C GLY A 231 -0.17 3.15 -10.28
N TRP A 232 0.95 3.32 -9.59
CA TRP A 232 1.22 2.56 -8.37
C TRP A 232 0.44 3.11 -7.19
N GLN A 233 -0.23 2.21 -6.47
CA GLN A 233 -0.95 2.52 -5.24
C GLN A 233 -0.44 1.65 -4.09
N GLN A 234 -0.28 2.24 -2.91
CA GLN A 234 0.13 1.52 -1.70
C GLN A 234 -1.08 1.11 -0.89
N LEU A 235 -1.18 -0.18 -0.61
CA LEU A 235 -2.28 -0.80 0.14
C LEU A 235 -1.87 -1.20 1.56
N GLY A 236 -0.56 -1.42 1.80
CA GLY A 236 -0.05 -1.83 3.09
C GLY A 236 1.30 -1.25 3.47
N ILE A 237 1.63 -1.35 4.76
CA ILE A 237 2.93 -1.03 5.34
C ILE A 237 3.48 -2.29 5.97
N VAL A 238 4.70 -2.71 5.61
CA VAL A 238 5.34 -3.91 6.19
C VAL A 238 5.43 -3.75 7.71
N SER A 239 4.82 -4.66 8.47
CA SER A 239 4.74 -4.58 9.93
C SER A 239 5.55 -5.71 10.58
N PHE A 240 5.10 -6.96 10.48
CA PHE A 240 5.79 -8.10 11.09
C PHE A 240 5.53 -9.41 10.33
N GLY A 241 6.19 -10.47 10.76
CA GLY A 241 5.96 -11.84 10.28
C GLY A 241 6.67 -12.86 11.17
N ASN A 242 6.16 -14.08 11.23
CA ASN A 242 6.78 -15.17 11.99
C ASN A 242 7.85 -15.90 11.17
N GLY A 243 9.03 -15.28 11.12
CA GLY A 243 10.13 -15.72 10.27
C GLY A 243 9.87 -15.38 8.79
N CYS A 244 10.95 -15.28 8.01
CA CYS A 244 10.82 -14.90 6.61
C CYS A 244 10.58 -16.14 5.74
N ALA A 245 9.54 -16.09 4.91
CA ALA A 245 9.26 -17.08 3.86
C ALA A 245 9.07 -18.52 4.38
N GLN A 246 8.62 -18.66 5.62
CA GLN A 246 8.32 -19.94 6.24
C GLN A 246 6.96 -20.48 5.74
N PRO A 247 6.82 -21.80 5.54
CA PRO A 247 5.52 -22.38 5.21
C PRO A 247 4.47 -22.05 6.26
N ASN A 248 3.28 -21.65 5.81
CA ASN A 248 2.13 -21.20 6.60
C ASN A 248 2.32 -19.90 7.40
N TYR A 249 3.44 -19.18 7.26
CA TYR A 249 3.61 -17.85 7.82
C TYR A 249 3.69 -16.82 6.69
N TYR A 250 2.71 -15.93 6.69
CA TYR A 250 2.52 -14.87 5.71
C TYR A 250 3.08 -13.55 6.22
N GLY A 251 3.45 -12.64 5.33
CA GLY A 251 3.78 -11.27 5.70
C GLY A 251 2.54 -10.55 6.21
N ILE A 252 2.67 -9.83 7.33
CA ILE A 252 1.61 -9.00 7.90
C ILE A 252 1.93 -7.53 7.68
N TYR A 253 0.92 -6.81 7.21
CA TYR A 253 1.00 -5.42 6.83
C TYR A 253 -0.09 -4.62 7.55
N THR A 254 0.19 -3.38 7.93
CA THR A 254 -0.85 -2.44 8.36
C THR A 254 -1.70 -2.07 7.15
N ARG A 255 -3.04 -2.23 7.23
CA ARG A 255 -3.97 -1.92 6.13
C ARG A 255 -4.17 -0.42 5.99
N ILE A 256 -3.73 0.18 4.89
CA ILE A 256 -3.79 1.65 4.72
C ILE A 256 -5.23 2.15 4.63
N ALA A 257 -6.12 1.41 3.95
CA ALA A 257 -7.54 1.76 3.82
C ALA A 257 -8.21 2.04 5.19
N SER A 258 -7.83 1.30 6.24
CA SER A 258 -8.35 1.47 7.61
C SER A 258 -7.89 2.76 8.29
N TYR A 259 -6.80 3.38 7.84
CA TYR A 259 -6.17 4.54 8.48
C TYR A 259 -6.08 5.77 7.56
N LEU A 260 -6.58 5.68 6.33
CA LEU A 260 -6.48 6.73 5.31
C LEU A 260 -6.98 8.09 5.80
N SER A 261 -8.13 8.11 6.49
CA SER A 261 -8.70 9.36 7.04
C SER A 261 -7.75 10.05 8.02
N PHE A 262 -7.11 9.28 8.91
CA PHE A 262 -6.12 9.84 9.83
C PHE A 262 -4.90 10.34 9.07
N ILE A 263 -4.36 9.55 8.13
CA ILE A 263 -3.19 9.94 7.32
C ILE A 263 -3.47 11.25 6.59
N GLN A 264 -4.61 11.36 5.90
CA GLN A 264 -5.04 12.57 5.20
C GLN A 264 -5.18 13.77 6.14
N SER A 265 -5.72 13.59 7.35
CA SER A 265 -5.84 14.67 8.34
C SER A 265 -4.49 15.29 8.75
N GLN A 266 -3.39 14.54 8.60
CA GLN A 266 -2.05 15.01 8.93
C GLN A 266 -1.31 15.64 7.74
N ILE A 267 -1.43 15.02 6.55
CA ILE A 267 -0.62 15.42 5.39
C ILE A 267 -1.30 16.50 4.52
N CYS A 268 -2.62 16.63 4.60
CA CYS A 268 -3.39 17.50 3.72
C CYS A 268 -3.66 18.86 4.36
N THR A 269 -3.11 19.91 3.75
CA THR A 269 -3.39 21.31 4.11
C THR A 269 -4.43 21.96 3.21
N THR A 270 -4.58 21.43 1.98
CA THR A 270 -5.58 21.87 1.01
C THR A 270 -6.22 20.65 0.39
N PHE A 271 -7.52 20.71 0.18
CA PHE A 271 -8.30 19.67 -0.45
C PHE A 271 -8.86 20.20 -1.79
N PRO A 272 -8.98 19.35 -2.82
CA PRO A 272 -9.77 19.69 -4.00
C PRO A 272 -11.22 20.03 -3.61
N GLU A 273 -11.89 20.82 -4.45
CA GLU A 273 -13.34 21.02 -4.32
C GLU A 273 -14.07 19.71 -4.61
N SER A 274 -15.23 19.51 -3.99
CA SER A 274 -16.10 18.39 -4.32
C SER A 274 -16.63 18.51 -5.76
N PRO A 275 -16.55 17.44 -6.57
CA PRO A 275 -17.13 17.45 -7.90
C PRO A 275 -18.66 17.54 -7.83
N LYS A 276 -19.28 18.25 -8.78
CA LYS A 276 -20.72 18.35 -8.95
C LYS A 276 -21.22 17.17 -9.77
N LEU A 277 -21.78 16.19 -9.07
CA LEU A 277 -22.28 14.95 -9.65
C LEU A 277 -23.71 15.10 -10.18
N ILE A 278 -23.91 14.67 -11.43
CA ILE A 278 -25.22 14.50 -12.08
C ILE A 278 -25.41 13.01 -12.33
N VAL A 279 -26.55 12.48 -11.86
CA VAL A 279 -26.93 11.08 -12.07
C VAL A 279 -28.18 10.99 -12.92
N SER A 280 -28.22 10.02 -13.82
CA SER A 280 -29.39 9.70 -14.63
C SER A 280 -29.54 8.19 -14.77
N TYR A 281 -30.75 7.75 -15.10
CA TYR A 281 -31.06 6.35 -15.33
C TYR A 281 -32.00 6.23 -16.53
N ALA A 282 -31.61 5.42 -17.51
CA ALA A 282 -32.40 5.13 -18.70
C ALA A 282 -32.08 3.71 -19.19
N ASP A 283 -33.09 2.97 -19.63
CA ASP A 283 -32.94 1.65 -20.27
C ASP A 283 -32.10 0.63 -19.48
N GLY A 284 -32.20 0.64 -18.14
CA GLY A 284 -31.41 -0.27 -17.30
C GLY A 284 -29.99 0.19 -17.00
N ILE A 285 -29.59 1.38 -17.45
CA ILE A 285 -28.24 1.92 -17.31
C ILE A 285 -28.24 3.13 -16.37
N ALA A 286 -27.50 3.03 -15.28
CA ALA A 286 -27.15 4.17 -14.44
C ALA A 286 -25.96 4.91 -15.06
N THR A 287 -26.09 6.23 -15.21
CA THR A 287 -25.03 7.10 -15.72
C THR A 287 -24.72 8.16 -14.67
N ALA A 288 -23.44 8.30 -14.33
CA ALA A 288 -22.90 9.31 -13.43
C ALA A 288 -21.90 10.18 -14.21
N ILE A 289 -22.08 11.50 -14.17
CA ILE A 289 -21.20 12.48 -14.83
C ILE A 289 -20.91 13.59 -13.85
N TRP A 290 -19.70 14.12 -13.84
CA TRP A 290 -19.34 15.25 -12.99
C TRP A 290 -18.50 16.29 -13.72
N ASP A 291 -18.41 17.49 -13.13
CA ASP A 291 -17.56 18.55 -13.63
C ASP A 291 -16.07 18.30 -13.33
N THR A 292 -15.21 18.89 -14.17
CA THR A 292 -13.77 18.86 -13.95
C THR A 292 -13.41 19.80 -12.79
N VAL A 293 -12.63 19.31 -11.82
CA VAL A 293 -12.21 20.06 -10.64
C VAL A 293 -10.81 20.61 -10.89
N ALA A 294 -10.63 21.92 -10.71
CA ALA A 294 -9.37 22.58 -11.04
C ALA A 294 -8.19 22.04 -10.19
N GLY A 295 -7.17 21.54 -10.89
CA GLY A 295 -5.97 20.97 -10.29
C GLY A 295 -6.21 19.65 -9.53
N ALA A 296 -7.30 18.93 -9.79
CA ALA A 296 -7.41 17.54 -9.39
C ALA A 296 -6.51 16.66 -10.29
N ASP A 297 -5.85 15.68 -9.70
CA ASP A 297 -5.05 14.68 -10.43
C ASP A 297 -5.97 13.57 -10.99
N GLY A 298 -7.07 13.27 -10.29
CA GLY A 298 -8.08 12.31 -10.73
C GLY A 298 -9.28 12.21 -9.78
N TYR A 299 -10.07 11.15 -9.94
CA TYR A 299 -11.33 10.92 -9.25
C TYR A 299 -11.47 9.49 -8.74
N ASN A 300 -11.96 9.35 -7.50
CA ASN A 300 -12.46 8.08 -7.00
C ASN A 300 -13.98 8.04 -7.11
N LEU A 301 -14.50 7.01 -7.78
CA LEU A 301 -15.91 6.69 -7.84
C LEU A 301 -16.25 5.70 -6.74
N TYR A 302 -17.36 5.93 -6.05
CA TYR A 302 -17.93 5.02 -5.07
C TYR A 302 -19.27 4.58 -5.60
N PHE A 303 -19.44 3.28 -5.83
CA PHE A 303 -20.66 2.73 -6.43
C PHE A 303 -21.12 1.52 -5.63
N ALA A 304 -22.41 1.51 -5.26
CA ALA A 304 -23.01 0.45 -4.46
C ALA A 304 -24.42 0.13 -4.97
N PRO A 305 -24.56 -0.89 -5.84
CA PRO A 305 -25.87 -1.39 -6.25
C PRO A 305 -26.50 -2.22 -5.12
N TYR A 306 -27.83 -2.20 -4.99
CA TYR A 306 -28.55 -2.91 -3.94
C TYR A 306 -29.97 -3.33 -4.33
N SER A 307 -30.40 -4.45 -3.72
CA SER A 307 -31.78 -4.94 -3.82
C SER A 307 -32.69 -4.21 -2.84
N TYR A 308 -33.92 -3.88 -3.26
CA TYR A 308 -34.92 -3.24 -2.40
C TYR A 308 -35.88 -4.28 -1.76
N PRO A 309 -36.22 -4.16 -0.46
CA PRO A 309 -35.77 -3.15 0.50
C PRO A 309 -34.30 -3.35 0.89
N MET A 310 -33.61 -2.27 1.27
CA MET A 310 -32.25 -2.38 1.79
C MET A 310 -32.20 -3.36 2.96
N ASP A 311 -31.31 -4.35 2.87
CA ASP A 311 -30.89 -5.15 4.01
C ASP A 311 -29.45 -4.80 4.40
N ASN A 312 -28.97 -5.32 5.53
CA ASN A 312 -27.62 -5.04 6.03
C ASN A 312 -26.49 -5.38 5.03
N ARG A 313 -26.74 -6.23 4.02
CA ARG A 313 -25.75 -6.57 2.99
C ARG A 313 -25.50 -5.40 2.04
N THR A 314 -26.36 -4.37 2.03
CA THR A 314 -26.21 -3.19 1.15
C THR A 314 -24.97 -2.34 1.48
N LEU A 315 -24.58 -2.24 2.76
CA LEU A 315 -23.44 -1.43 3.18
C LEU A 315 -22.08 -2.15 3.01
N GLU A 316 -22.10 -3.46 2.83
CA GLU A 316 -20.90 -4.31 2.68
C GLU A 316 -20.34 -4.31 1.24
N HIS A 317 -21.03 -3.70 0.27
CA HIS A 317 -20.67 -3.73 -1.15
C HIS A 317 -20.34 -2.35 -1.75
N ILE A 318 -19.93 -1.38 -0.91
CA ILE A 318 -19.40 -0.12 -1.44
C ILE A 318 -17.99 -0.39 -1.97
N ALA A 319 -17.83 -0.31 -3.29
CA ALA A 319 -16.55 -0.38 -3.95
C ALA A 319 -16.12 1.03 -4.38
N SER A 320 -14.86 1.37 -4.11
CA SER A 320 -14.20 2.51 -4.73
C SER A 320 -13.36 2.09 -5.92
N VAL A 321 -13.36 2.92 -6.97
CA VAL A 321 -12.55 2.73 -8.16
C VAL A 321 -11.91 4.07 -8.52
N ASP A 322 -10.58 4.07 -8.68
CA ASP A 322 -9.85 5.20 -9.23
C ASP A 322 -10.04 5.24 -10.75
N LEU A 323 -10.71 6.28 -11.23
CA LEU A 323 -11.02 6.49 -12.64
C LEU A 323 -9.99 7.41 -13.33
N GLY A 324 -8.94 7.83 -12.61
CA GLY A 324 -8.01 8.85 -13.09
C GLY A 324 -8.77 10.11 -13.47
N GLN A 325 -8.51 10.65 -14.67
CA GLN A 325 -9.16 11.88 -15.14
C GLN A 325 -10.50 11.66 -15.89
N GLN A 326 -11.07 10.46 -15.87
CA GLN A 326 -12.34 10.19 -16.55
C GLN A 326 -13.52 10.77 -15.76
N PRO A 327 -14.29 11.76 -16.29
CA PRO A 327 -15.32 12.45 -15.52
C PRO A 327 -16.72 11.81 -15.67
N PHE A 328 -16.78 10.52 -15.97
CA PHE A 328 -18.04 9.80 -16.14
C PHE A 328 -17.91 8.31 -15.79
N PHE A 329 -19.05 7.70 -15.46
CA PHE A 329 -19.19 6.27 -15.20
C PHE A 329 -20.57 5.78 -15.66
N GLN A 330 -20.63 4.53 -16.12
CA GLN A 330 -21.88 3.86 -16.46
C GLN A 330 -21.89 2.43 -15.92
N ALA A 331 -23.04 1.99 -15.40
CA ALA A 331 -23.26 0.62 -14.95
C ALA A 331 -24.64 0.12 -15.39
N SER A 332 -24.70 -1.14 -15.80
CA SER A 332 -25.97 -1.84 -16.01
C SER A 332 -26.52 -2.32 -14.67
N LEU A 333 -27.81 -2.09 -14.43
CA LEU A 333 -28.52 -2.53 -13.23
C LEU A 333 -29.46 -3.69 -13.55
N GLN A 334 -29.59 -4.61 -12.60
CA GLN A 334 -30.60 -5.65 -12.65
C GLN A 334 -32.02 -5.05 -12.48
N PRO A 335 -33.07 -5.74 -12.96
CA PRO A 335 -34.45 -5.28 -12.73
C PRO A 335 -34.74 -5.08 -11.23
N ASN A 336 -35.25 -3.90 -10.87
CA ASN A 336 -35.55 -3.47 -9.49
C ASN A 336 -34.32 -3.23 -8.58
N GLU A 337 -33.11 -3.26 -9.14
CA GLU A 337 -31.91 -2.85 -8.42
C GLU A 337 -31.86 -1.32 -8.32
N ARG A 338 -31.48 -0.84 -7.13
CA ARG A 338 -31.21 0.57 -6.85
C ARG A 338 -29.71 0.74 -6.66
N TYR A 339 -29.24 1.98 -6.57
CA TYR A 339 -27.82 2.24 -6.38
C TYR A 339 -27.56 3.50 -5.59
N TYR A 340 -26.40 3.53 -4.94
CA TYR A 340 -25.74 4.75 -4.49
C TYR A 340 -24.53 5.01 -5.37
N VAL A 341 -24.30 6.30 -5.65
CA VAL A 341 -23.09 6.74 -6.32
C VAL A 341 -22.60 8.04 -5.71
N ALA A 342 -21.29 8.13 -5.49
CA ALA A 342 -20.61 9.34 -5.08
C ALA A 342 -19.25 9.41 -5.77
N VAL A 343 -18.70 10.61 -5.83
CA VAL A 343 -17.37 10.86 -6.42
C VAL A 343 -16.58 11.77 -5.50
N THR A 344 -15.29 11.51 -5.34
CA THR A 344 -14.33 12.45 -4.77
C THR A 344 -13.31 12.83 -5.83
N ALA A 345 -12.83 14.07 -5.79
CA ALA A 345 -11.65 14.48 -6.55
C ALA A 345 -10.43 14.36 -5.64
N TYR A 346 -9.27 13.94 -6.16
CA TYR A 346 -8.03 13.88 -5.40
C TYR A 346 -6.93 14.73 -6.02
N ARG A 347 -6.03 15.23 -5.17
CA ARG A 347 -4.73 15.82 -5.54
C ARG A 347 -3.66 15.18 -4.66
N GLY A 348 -2.72 14.46 -5.26
CA GLY A 348 -1.85 13.53 -4.56
C GLY A 348 -2.68 12.55 -3.74
N ASN A 349 -2.45 12.53 -2.43
CA ASN A 349 -3.19 11.69 -1.49
C ASN A 349 -4.30 12.42 -0.72
N CYS A 350 -4.66 13.64 -1.14
CA CYS A 350 -5.70 14.45 -0.51
C CYS A 350 -6.99 14.42 -1.31
N SER A 351 -8.05 13.87 -0.72
CA SER A 351 -9.37 13.72 -1.38
C SER A 351 -10.36 14.78 -0.91
N SER A 352 -11.18 15.28 -1.83
CA SER A 352 -12.31 16.16 -1.51
C SER A 352 -13.34 15.41 -0.65
N PRO A 353 -14.26 16.13 0.01
CA PRO A 353 -15.51 15.52 0.45
C PRO A 353 -16.30 14.93 -0.73
N PHE A 354 -17.22 14.01 -0.46
CA PHE A 354 -18.05 13.38 -1.49
C PHE A 354 -18.95 14.39 -2.22
N SER A 355 -19.16 14.16 -3.51
CA SER A 355 -20.01 14.95 -4.41
C SER A 355 -21.49 15.04 -3.98
N ASN A 356 -21.96 14.14 -3.12
CA ASN A 356 -23.35 14.03 -2.68
C ASN A 356 -23.63 14.71 -1.33
N ILE A 357 -22.66 15.44 -0.75
CA ILE A 357 -22.89 16.23 0.47
C ILE A 357 -23.53 17.57 0.09
N GLU A 358 -24.77 17.52 -0.40
CA GLU A 358 -25.66 18.67 -0.25
C GLU A 358 -26.21 18.65 1.19
N SER A 359 -25.82 19.65 1.97
CA SER A 359 -26.48 19.98 3.23
C SER A 359 -27.99 20.10 2.95
N THR A 360 -28.80 19.25 3.56
CA THR A 360 -30.26 19.42 3.67
C THR A 360 -31.06 19.46 2.36
N LYS A 361 -31.13 18.36 1.60
CA LYS A 361 -32.37 18.02 0.89
C LYS A 361 -32.68 16.54 1.02
N ASN A 362 -33.78 16.30 1.74
CA ASN A 362 -34.38 15.00 2.01
C ASN A 362 -34.47 14.15 0.73
N PHE A 363 -33.91 12.94 0.78
CA PHE A 363 -34.31 11.82 -0.06
C PHE A 363 -35.22 10.89 0.74
#